data_AF-A0A060CFA5-F1
#
_entry.id   AF-A0A060CFA5-F1
#
_cell.length_a   1.000
_cell.length_b   1.000
_cell.length_c   1.000
_cell.angle_alpha   90.00
_cell.angle_beta   90.00
_cell.angle_gamma   90.00
#
_symmetry.space_group_name_H-M   'P 1'
#
loop_
_entity.id
_entity.type
_entity.pdbx_description
1 polymer ?
#
loop_
_entity_poly.entity_id
_entity_poly.type
_entity_poly.pdbx_seq_one_letter_code
_entity_poly.pdbx_strand_id
1 'polypeptide(L)'
;MSHYLHLVPLAWACRVAGHEVRVAGRPPVELIVGSGLPAVPVGGAYDFVNGLGAVHQNIERELGHAPGPEDLKTLPPDTVRRLRDMRLEPHVSAAADMAPDLVAFAEFWRPDLVVAVPPVLAAPLAAHAAGAPLVRHLWGPDISRHAGFPGLGSPPGHWPESLRRLYERYGVEPKADHAVRNIDP
;
A
#
# COMPACT_ATOMS: atom_id res chain seq x y z
N MET A 1 -6.42 7.21 3.38
CA MET A 1 -7.89 7.16 3.29
C MET A 1 -8.45 7.75 2.00
N SER A 2 -7.74 8.67 1.32
CA SER A 2 -8.19 9.30 0.05
C SER A 2 -8.62 8.33 -1.05
N HIS A 3 -8.02 7.14 -1.12
CA HIS A 3 -8.29 6.17 -2.19
C HIS A 3 -9.34 5.10 -1.85
N TYR A 4 -9.81 5.07 -0.60
CA TYR A 4 -10.76 4.04 -0.14
C TYR A 4 -12.11 4.12 -0.85
N LEU A 5 -12.59 5.34 -1.12
CA LEU A 5 -13.93 5.54 -1.70
C LEU A 5 -14.10 4.86 -3.07
N HIS A 6 -13.00 4.63 -3.80
CA HIS A 6 -13.04 3.89 -5.07
C HIS A 6 -13.36 2.40 -4.89
N LEU A 7 -13.09 1.83 -3.71
CA LEU A 7 -13.44 0.43 -3.39
C LEU A 7 -14.90 0.27 -2.97
N VAL A 8 -15.59 1.34 -2.58
CA VAL A 8 -16.93 1.27 -1.99
C VAL A 8 -17.95 0.63 -2.94
N PRO A 9 -18.03 1.01 -4.24
CA PRO A 9 -18.98 0.39 -5.16
C PRO A 9 -18.72 -1.11 -5.34
N LEU A 10 -17.46 -1.53 -5.50
CA LEU A 10 -17.10 -2.94 -5.64
C LEU A 10 -17.42 -3.72 -4.37
N ALA A 11 -17.07 -3.19 -3.20
CA ALA A 11 -17.37 -3.82 -1.92
C ALA A 11 -18.87 -4.04 -1.73
N TRP A 12 -19.71 -3.07 -2.10
CA TRP A 12 -21.16 -3.23 -2.08
C TRP A 12 -21.68 -4.22 -3.11
N ALA A 13 -21.15 -4.22 -4.34
CA ALA A 13 -21.52 -5.20 -5.36
C ALA A 13 -21.27 -6.64 -4.87
N CYS A 14 -20.10 -6.90 -4.26
CA CYS A 14 -19.79 -8.19 -3.66
C CYS A 14 -20.79 -8.57 -2.54
N ARG A 15 -21.16 -7.62 -1.68
CA ARG A 15 -22.15 -7.88 -0.62
C ARG A 15 -23.54 -8.21 -1.16
N VAL A 16 -24.00 -7.48 -2.18
CA VAL A 16 -25.29 -7.75 -2.84
C VAL A 16 -25.29 -9.09 -3.58
N ALA A 17 -24.13 -9.50 -4.11
CA ALA A 17 -23.94 -10.83 -4.69
C ALA A 17 -23.88 -11.96 -3.64
N GLY A 18 -23.96 -11.65 -2.34
CA GLY A 18 -24.00 -12.62 -1.25
C GLY A 18 -22.65 -12.91 -0.59
N HIS A 19 -21.59 -12.18 -0.93
CA HIS A 19 -20.28 -12.35 -0.30
C HIS A 19 -20.18 -11.60 1.02
N GLU A 20 -19.46 -12.18 1.99
CA GLU A 20 -19.02 -11.44 3.15
C GLU A 20 -17.84 -10.52 2.81
N VAL A 21 -17.98 -9.24 3.15
CA VAL A 21 -16.93 -8.24 2.94
C VAL A 21 -16.54 -7.65 4.28
N ARG A 22 -15.23 -7.44 4.48
CA ARG A 22 -14.61 -6.71 5.60
C ARG A 22 -13.62 -5.71 5.01
N VAL A 23 -13.54 -4.52 5.58
CA VAL A 23 -12.63 -3.47 5.12
C VAL A 23 -11.60 -3.20 6.22
N ALA A 24 -10.36 -3.65 5.99
CA ALA A 24 -9.25 -3.33 6.86
C ALA A 24 -8.67 -1.96 6.53
N GLY A 25 -8.48 -1.12 7.54
CA GLY A 25 -7.92 0.22 7.37
C GLY A 25 -7.30 0.76 8.64
N ARG A 26 -6.35 1.69 8.49
CA ARG A 26 -5.77 2.39 9.64
C ARG A 26 -6.81 3.30 10.29
N PRO A 27 -6.84 3.39 11.63
CA PRO A 27 -7.65 4.39 12.32
C PRO A 27 -7.36 5.82 11.83
N PRO A 28 -8.35 6.70 11.83
CA PRO A 28 -9.72 6.47 12.31
C PRO A 28 -10.58 5.83 11.18
N VAL A 29 -11.58 5.00 11.51
CA VAL A 29 -12.29 4.12 10.54
C VAL A 29 -13.74 4.54 10.25
N GLU A 30 -14.13 5.73 10.66
CA GLU A 30 -15.51 6.22 10.57
C GLU A 30 -15.96 6.40 9.13
N LEU A 31 -15.06 6.69 8.18
CA LEU A 31 -15.42 6.74 6.76
C LEU A 31 -15.84 5.36 6.23
N ILE A 32 -15.19 4.30 6.72
CA ILE A 32 -15.54 2.93 6.35
C ILE A 32 -16.93 2.61 6.90
N VAL A 33 -17.16 2.88 8.18
CA VAL A 33 -18.47 2.69 8.83
C VAL A 33 -19.55 3.55 8.15
N GLY A 34 -19.24 4.80 7.85
CA GLY A 34 -20.14 5.75 7.18
C GLY A 34 -20.51 5.37 5.75
N SER A 35 -19.68 4.55 5.09
CA SER A 35 -20.02 3.93 3.79
C SER A 35 -20.92 2.70 3.91
N GLY A 36 -21.30 2.30 5.13
CA GLY A 36 -22.13 1.13 5.43
C GLY A 36 -21.38 -0.20 5.37
N LEU A 37 -20.04 -0.17 5.39
CA LEU A 37 -19.19 -1.36 5.31
C LEU A 37 -18.58 -1.68 6.69
N PRO A 38 -18.43 -2.98 7.05
CA PRO A 38 -17.85 -3.38 8.33
C PRO A 38 -16.33 -3.12 8.34
N ALA A 39 -15.89 -2.29 9.28
CA ALA A 39 -14.51 -1.87 9.44
C ALA A 39 -13.70 -2.83 10.32
N VAL A 40 -12.43 -3.03 9.96
CA VAL A 40 -11.43 -3.73 10.76
C VAL A 40 -10.25 -2.76 10.96
N PRO A 41 -10.12 -2.11 12.13
CA PRO A 41 -8.99 -1.23 12.39
C PRO A 41 -7.70 -2.06 12.45
N VAL A 42 -6.67 -1.64 11.73
CA VAL A 42 -5.34 -2.28 11.73
C VAL A 42 -4.25 -1.22 11.82
N GLY A 43 -3.24 -1.44 12.66
CA GLY A 43 -2.20 -0.46 12.96
C GLY A 43 -2.78 0.81 13.60
N GLY A 44 -2.10 1.94 13.38
CA GLY A 44 -2.48 3.26 13.89
C GLY A 44 -1.44 3.90 14.80
N ALA A 45 -0.32 3.25 15.08
CA ALA A 45 0.77 3.86 15.85
C ALA A 45 1.64 4.77 14.97
N TYR A 46 1.71 4.51 13.66
CA TYR A 46 2.49 5.34 12.73
C TYR A 46 1.67 6.47 12.11
N ASP A 47 2.06 7.72 12.39
CA ASP A 47 1.51 8.91 11.75
C ASP A 47 2.06 9.07 10.31
N PHE A 48 1.36 8.45 9.38
CA PHE A 48 1.69 8.49 7.96
C PHE A 48 1.64 9.88 7.35
N VAL A 49 0.71 10.74 7.79
CA VAL A 49 0.55 12.07 7.20
C VAL A 49 1.75 12.94 7.57
N ASN A 50 2.12 12.94 8.85
CA ASN A 50 3.33 13.62 9.30
C ASN A 50 4.59 13.02 8.66
N GLY A 51 4.68 11.68 8.57
CA GLY A 51 5.79 11.02 7.89
C GLY A 51 5.97 11.44 6.44
N LEU A 52 4.88 11.55 5.66
CA LEU A 52 4.92 12.08 4.29
C LEU A 52 5.38 13.54 4.26
N GLY A 53 4.84 14.38 5.15
CA GLY A 53 5.20 15.80 5.25
C GLY A 53 6.68 16.00 5.59
N ALA A 54 7.19 15.23 6.56
CA ALA A 54 8.59 15.30 6.99
C ALA A 54 9.55 14.90 5.86
N VAL A 55 9.23 13.85 5.10
CA VAL A 55 10.03 13.45 3.92
C VAL A 55 10.00 14.55 2.86
N HIS A 56 8.83 15.10 2.55
CA HIS A 56 8.70 16.19 1.58
C HIS A 56 9.57 17.39 1.95
N GLN A 57 9.43 17.88 3.20
CA GLN A 57 10.22 19.01 3.71
C GLN A 57 11.73 18.72 3.73
N ASN A 58 12.13 17.48 4.02
CA ASN A 58 13.54 17.12 4.01
C ASN A 58 14.13 17.15 2.59
N ILE A 59 13.39 16.63 1.61
CA ILE A 59 13.79 16.65 0.20
C ILE A 59 13.85 18.09 -0.31
N GLU A 60 12.85 18.92 -0.01
CA GLU A 60 12.84 20.33 -0.40
C GLU A 60 14.01 21.10 0.20
N ARG A 61 14.31 20.89 1.48
CA ARG A 61 15.47 21.52 2.14
C ARG A 61 16.79 21.09 1.50
N GLU A 62 16.91 19.82 1.11
CA GLU A 62 18.12 19.31 0.48
C GLU A 62 18.34 19.87 -0.94
N LEU A 63 17.27 19.94 -1.73
CA LEU A 63 17.33 20.37 -3.13
C LEU A 63 17.11 21.88 -3.31
N GLY A 64 16.67 22.58 -2.26
CA GLY A 64 16.28 24.00 -2.29
C GLY A 64 14.88 24.27 -2.85
N HIS A 65 14.18 23.26 -3.39
CA HIS A 65 12.82 23.35 -3.90
C HIS A 65 12.16 21.97 -3.97
N ALA A 66 10.83 21.95 -4.21
CA ALA A 66 10.11 20.72 -4.54
C ALA A 66 10.60 20.17 -5.89
N PRO A 67 11.17 18.95 -5.97
CA PRO A 67 11.65 18.43 -7.24
C PRO A 67 10.49 17.94 -8.10
N GLY A 68 10.46 18.40 -9.34
CA GLY A 68 9.60 17.93 -10.41
C GLY A 68 10.28 16.84 -11.28
N PRO A 69 9.56 16.34 -12.29
CA PRO A 69 10.06 15.29 -13.18
C PRO A 69 11.35 15.64 -13.93
N GLU A 70 11.54 16.90 -14.32
CA GLU A 70 12.74 17.33 -15.03
C GLU A 70 13.97 17.38 -14.12
N ASP A 71 13.80 17.75 -12.85
CA ASP A 71 14.89 17.76 -11.88
C ASP A 71 15.44 16.35 -11.67
N LEU A 72 14.56 15.35 -11.61
CA LEU A 72 14.96 13.96 -11.45
C LEU A 72 15.79 13.43 -12.63
N LYS A 73 15.69 14.03 -13.81
CA LYS A 73 16.49 13.63 -14.99
C LYS A 73 17.92 14.16 -14.95
N THR A 74 18.18 15.23 -14.21
CA THR A 74 19.50 15.88 -14.12
C THR A 74 20.29 15.41 -12.92
N LEU A 75 19.63 14.83 -11.92
CA LEU A 75 20.26 14.32 -10.71
C LEU A 75 21.08 13.04 -10.96
N PRO A 76 22.17 12.82 -10.20
CA PRO A 76 22.92 11.56 -10.24
C PRO A 76 22.01 10.35 -9.93
N PRO A 77 22.22 9.18 -10.58
CA PRO A 77 21.36 8.00 -10.37
C PRO A 77 21.25 7.54 -8.91
N ASP A 78 22.33 7.63 -8.14
CA ASP A 78 22.32 7.29 -6.71
C ASP A 78 21.48 8.26 -5.87
N THR A 79 21.50 9.54 -6.22
CA THR A 79 20.64 10.55 -5.59
C THR A 79 19.18 10.26 -5.87
N VAL A 80 18.82 9.96 -7.12
CA VAL A 80 17.44 9.60 -7.51
C VAL A 80 16.97 8.36 -6.75
N ARG A 81 17.81 7.32 -6.64
CA ARG A 81 17.51 6.12 -5.84
C ARG A 81 17.26 6.46 -4.38
N ARG A 82 18.14 7.23 -3.75
CA ARG A 82 18.01 7.62 -2.34
C ARG A 82 16.73 8.43 -2.09
N LEU A 83 16.42 9.41 -2.95
CA LEU A 83 15.21 10.21 -2.84
C LEU A 83 13.94 9.37 -3.00
N ARG A 84 13.95 8.39 -3.93
CA ARG A 84 12.86 7.43 -4.08
C ARG A 84 12.68 6.59 -2.81
N ASP A 85 13.77 6.03 -2.27
CA ASP A 85 13.70 5.20 -1.06
C ASP A 85 13.16 6.00 0.14
N MET A 86 13.61 7.25 0.30
CA MET A 86 13.06 8.17 1.30
C MET A 86 11.55 8.41 1.11
N ARG A 87 11.07 8.59 -0.13
CA ARG A 87 9.64 8.76 -0.45
C ARG A 87 8.81 7.50 -0.15
N LEU A 88 9.42 6.33 -0.26
CA LEU A 88 8.76 5.06 0.03
C LEU A 88 8.68 4.78 1.53
N GLU A 89 9.62 5.27 2.33
CA GLU A 89 9.73 4.91 3.75
C GLU A 89 8.45 5.12 4.58
N PRO A 90 7.67 6.22 4.41
CA PRO A 90 6.39 6.34 5.10
C PRO A 90 5.38 5.24 4.74
N HIS A 91 5.39 4.75 3.51
CA HIS A 91 4.53 3.65 3.08
C HIS A 91 5.00 2.33 3.68
N VAL A 92 6.31 2.11 3.77
CA VAL A 92 6.90 0.92 4.41
C VAL A 92 6.60 0.92 5.91
N SER A 93 6.77 2.05 6.58
CA SER A 93 6.46 2.22 8.00
C SER A 93 4.96 2.01 8.29
N ALA A 94 4.08 2.56 7.45
CA ALA A 94 2.63 2.30 7.57
C ALA A 94 2.30 0.82 7.34
N ALA A 95 2.96 0.15 6.40
CA ALA A 95 2.76 -1.28 6.19
C ALA A 95 3.26 -2.13 7.36
N ALA A 96 4.41 -1.78 7.94
CA ALA A 96 4.96 -2.45 9.11
C ALA A 96 4.07 -2.27 10.36
N ASP A 97 3.48 -1.08 10.53
CA ASP A 97 2.50 -0.78 11.58
C ASP A 97 1.19 -1.56 11.39
N MET A 98 0.71 -1.70 10.15
CA MET A 98 -0.51 -2.47 9.84
C MET A 98 -0.32 -3.99 9.92
N ALA A 99 0.89 -4.49 9.62
CA ALA A 99 1.11 -5.90 9.36
C ALA A 99 0.72 -6.86 10.51
N PRO A 100 1.03 -6.58 11.80
CA PRO A 100 0.68 -7.49 12.89
C PRO A 100 -0.83 -7.76 12.97
N ASP A 101 -1.63 -6.69 12.98
CA ASP A 101 -3.08 -6.81 13.11
C ASP A 101 -3.71 -7.38 11.84
N LEU A 102 -3.24 -6.92 10.67
CA LEU A 102 -3.80 -7.34 9.38
C LEU A 102 -3.54 -8.81 9.09
N VAL A 103 -2.33 -9.29 9.38
CA VAL A 103 -1.96 -10.70 9.19
C VAL A 103 -2.73 -11.57 10.18
N ALA A 104 -2.77 -11.21 11.47
CA ALA A 104 -3.54 -11.94 12.47
C ALA A 104 -5.04 -12.02 12.11
N PHE A 105 -5.61 -10.92 11.60
CA PHE A 105 -6.99 -10.91 11.13
C PHE A 105 -7.19 -11.80 9.90
N ALA A 106 -6.25 -11.79 8.94
CA ALA A 106 -6.34 -12.64 7.75
C ALA A 106 -6.27 -14.14 8.10
N GLU A 107 -5.41 -14.52 9.05
CA GLU A 107 -5.32 -15.91 9.55
C GLU A 107 -6.60 -16.35 10.27
N PHE A 108 -7.20 -15.45 11.05
CA PHE A 108 -8.45 -15.72 11.76
C PHE A 108 -9.67 -15.78 10.82
N TRP A 109 -9.84 -14.75 9.98
CA TRP A 109 -11.02 -14.60 9.13
C TRP A 109 -10.96 -15.48 7.88
N ARG A 110 -9.75 -15.80 7.41
CA ARG A 110 -9.47 -16.64 6.22
C ARG A 110 -10.22 -16.15 4.98
N PRO A 111 -9.93 -14.93 4.48
CA PRO A 111 -10.55 -14.43 3.25
C PRO A 111 -10.25 -15.34 2.07
N ASP A 112 -11.23 -15.54 1.19
CA ASP A 112 -11.02 -16.21 -0.11
C ASP A 112 -10.44 -15.25 -1.18
N LEU A 113 -10.44 -13.95 -0.92
CA LEU A 113 -9.96 -12.90 -1.84
C LEU A 113 -9.52 -11.67 -1.05
N VAL A 114 -8.35 -11.12 -1.38
CA VAL A 114 -7.90 -9.82 -0.88
C VAL A 114 -7.96 -8.81 -2.02
N VAL A 115 -8.63 -7.68 -1.80
CA VAL A 115 -8.66 -6.55 -2.75
C VAL A 115 -7.99 -5.35 -2.11
N ALA A 116 -7.02 -4.75 -2.81
CA ALA A 116 -6.29 -3.60 -2.29
C ALA A 116 -6.01 -2.56 -3.37
N VAL A 117 -5.89 -1.31 -2.94
CA VAL A 117 -5.42 -0.23 -3.80
C VAL A 117 -3.87 -0.20 -3.86
N PRO A 118 -3.25 0.35 -4.92
CA PRO A 118 -1.82 0.23 -5.19
C PRO A 118 -0.83 0.50 -4.03
N PRO A 119 -0.98 1.55 -3.18
CA PRO A 119 0.01 1.89 -2.17
C PRO A 119 -0.05 1.04 -0.89
N VAL A 120 -0.94 0.05 -0.80
CA VAL A 120 -1.11 -0.77 0.40
C VAL A 120 -0.09 -1.92 0.40
N LEU A 121 1.14 -1.62 0.81
CA LEU A 121 2.25 -2.57 0.83
C LEU A 121 2.07 -3.76 1.80
N ALA A 122 1.12 -3.69 2.72
CA ALA A 122 0.76 -4.78 3.63
C ALA A 122 -0.22 -5.79 3.01
N ALA A 123 -0.88 -5.47 1.88
CA ALA A 123 -1.89 -6.35 1.29
C ALA A 123 -1.33 -7.71 0.83
N PRO A 124 -0.11 -7.81 0.25
CA PRO A 124 0.50 -9.11 -0.05
C PRO A 124 0.75 -9.97 1.19
N LEU A 125 1.01 -9.35 2.35
CA LEU A 125 1.21 -10.08 3.62
C LEU A 125 -0.10 -10.74 4.07
N ALA A 126 -1.20 -10.00 4.02
CA ALA A 126 -2.54 -10.51 4.34
C ALA A 126 -2.96 -11.63 3.39
N ALA A 127 -2.74 -11.43 2.08
CA ALA A 127 -3.06 -12.42 1.05
C ALA A 127 -2.25 -13.72 1.23
N HIS A 128 -0.95 -13.59 1.53
CA HIS A 128 -0.08 -14.74 1.82
C HIS A 128 -0.56 -15.51 3.06
N ALA A 129 -0.84 -14.81 4.16
CA ALA A 129 -1.29 -15.41 5.41
C ALA A 129 -2.62 -16.18 5.27
N ALA A 130 -3.53 -15.70 4.42
CA ALA A 130 -4.79 -16.37 4.12
C ALA A 130 -4.69 -17.46 3.04
N GLY A 131 -3.57 -17.55 2.30
CA GLY A 131 -3.48 -18.37 1.08
C GLY A 131 -4.40 -17.87 -0.05
N ALA A 132 -4.76 -16.59 -0.04
CA ALA A 132 -5.76 -16.00 -0.92
C ALA A 132 -5.14 -15.26 -2.12
N PRO A 133 -5.82 -15.21 -3.27
CA PRO A 133 -5.42 -14.31 -4.35
C PRO A 133 -5.52 -12.84 -3.94
N LEU A 134 -4.54 -12.04 -4.37
CA LEU A 134 -4.58 -10.58 -4.29
C LEU A 134 -5.05 -10.00 -5.62
N VAL A 135 -6.09 -9.16 -5.58
CA VAL A 135 -6.54 -8.34 -6.71
C VAL A 135 -6.29 -6.88 -6.40
N ARG A 136 -5.75 -6.17 -7.39
CA ARG A 136 -5.49 -4.74 -7.27
C ARG A 136 -6.65 -3.94 -7.86
N HIS A 137 -7.16 -2.98 -7.10
CA HIS A 137 -8.16 -2.03 -7.59
C HIS A 137 -7.49 -0.70 -7.88
N LEU A 138 -7.45 -0.31 -9.15
CA LEU A 138 -6.96 0.99 -9.57
C LEU A 138 -8.01 2.07 -9.27
N TRP A 139 -7.59 3.32 -9.22
CA TRP A 139 -8.49 4.47 -9.05
C TRP A 139 -8.37 5.46 -10.23
N GLY A 140 -7.69 5.04 -11.28
CA GLY A 140 -7.24 5.85 -12.39
C GLY A 140 -5.96 5.25 -13.00
N PRO A 141 -5.24 6.00 -13.85
CA PRO A 141 -4.04 5.51 -14.50
C PRO A 141 -3.01 4.98 -13.49
N ASP A 142 -2.34 3.88 -13.82
CA ASP A 142 -1.31 3.25 -12.97
C ASP A 142 0.02 4.05 -13.03
N ILE A 143 -0.03 5.28 -12.53
CA ILE A 143 1.12 6.19 -12.45
C ILE A 143 2.18 5.60 -11.50
N SER A 144 1.75 4.91 -10.45
CA SER A 144 2.64 4.31 -9.45
C SER A 144 3.52 3.20 -10.03
N ARG A 145 3.03 2.42 -11.01
CA ARG A 145 3.85 1.48 -11.79
C ARG A 145 4.97 2.20 -12.54
N HIS A 146 4.67 3.30 -13.22
CA HIS A 146 5.67 4.09 -13.95
C HIS A 146 6.70 4.75 -13.00
N ALA A 147 6.29 5.06 -11.77
CA ALA A 147 7.16 5.57 -10.72
C ALA A 147 8.03 4.49 -10.04
N GLY A 148 7.92 3.22 -10.45
CA GLY A 148 8.72 2.12 -9.89
C GLY A 148 8.36 1.77 -8.44
N PHE A 149 7.10 1.96 -8.06
CA PHE A 149 6.62 1.65 -6.72
C PHE A 149 6.64 0.12 -6.45
N PRO A 150 7.00 -0.34 -5.23
CA PRO A 150 7.07 -1.76 -4.92
C PRO A 150 5.74 -2.50 -5.14
N GLY A 151 5.82 -3.70 -5.69
CA GLY A 151 4.66 -4.53 -6.02
C GLY A 151 3.85 -4.04 -7.22
N LEU A 152 4.34 -3.03 -7.97
CA LEU A 152 3.71 -2.48 -9.18
C LEU A 152 4.67 -2.56 -10.39
N GLY A 153 5.34 -3.70 -10.57
CA GLY A 153 6.28 -3.96 -11.66
C GLY A 153 7.74 -3.64 -11.35
N SER A 154 8.03 -2.98 -10.22
CA SER A 154 9.39 -2.68 -9.78
C SER A 154 10.14 -3.95 -9.33
N PRO A 155 11.34 -4.27 -9.87
CA PRO A 155 12.10 -5.43 -9.45
C PRO A 155 12.41 -5.42 -7.94
N PRO A 156 12.32 -6.54 -7.21
CA PRO A 156 12.58 -6.59 -5.78
C PRO A 156 13.94 -6.05 -5.34
N GLY A 157 14.98 -6.21 -6.17
CA GLY A 157 16.32 -5.64 -5.89
C GLY A 157 16.34 -4.11 -5.84
N HIS A 158 15.30 -3.44 -6.34
CA HIS A 158 15.13 -1.99 -6.26
C HIS A 158 14.27 -1.55 -5.08
N TRP A 159 13.73 -2.47 -4.27
CA TRP A 159 12.88 -2.10 -3.14
C TRP A 159 13.73 -1.63 -1.95
N PRO A 160 13.20 -0.73 -1.10
CA PRO A 160 13.83 -0.40 0.16
C PRO A 160 14.12 -1.66 0.97
N GLU A 161 15.31 -1.70 1.59
CA GLU A 161 15.72 -2.81 2.45
C GLU A 161 14.73 -3.03 3.61
N SER A 162 14.19 -1.94 4.18
CA SER A 162 13.13 -1.97 5.20
C SER A 162 11.91 -2.78 4.76
N LEU A 163 11.48 -2.64 3.50
CA LEU A 163 10.35 -3.37 2.94
C LEU A 163 10.67 -4.85 2.73
N ARG A 164 11.86 -5.16 2.22
CA ARG A 164 12.27 -6.56 2.02
C ARG A 164 12.35 -7.32 3.34
N ARG A 165 12.91 -6.71 4.39
CA ARG A 165 12.92 -7.29 5.75
C ARG A 165 11.53 -7.47 6.34
N LEU A 166 10.61 -6.55 6.06
CA LEU A 166 9.21 -6.71 6.46
C LEU A 166 8.61 -7.96 5.80
N TYR A 167 8.82 -8.14 4.51
CA TYR A 167 8.29 -9.29 3.76
C TYR A 167 8.90 -10.62 4.25
N GLU A 168 10.21 -10.64 4.48
CA GLU A 168 10.93 -11.78 5.06
C GLU A 168 10.37 -12.19 6.43
N ARG A 169 10.08 -11.22 7.31
CA ARG A 169 9.49 -11.47 8.64
C ARG A 169 8.17 -12.26 8.57
N TYR A 170 7.39 -12.04 7.51
CA TYR A 170 6.09 -12.69 7.29
C TYR A 170 6.15 -13.85 6.29
N GLY A 171 7.36 -14.32 5.93
CA GLY A 171 7.53 -15.45 5.01
C GLY A 171 7.10 -15.15 3.57
N VAL A 172 6.95 -13.88 3.20
CA VAL A 172 6.51 -13.48 1.86
C VAL A 172 7.72 -13.22 0.98
N GLU A 173 7.85 -13.97 -0.11
CA GLU A 173 8.85 -13.67 -1.14
C GLU A 173 8.49 -12.36 -1.87
N PRO A 174 9.38 -11.34 -1.89
CA PRO A 174 9.17 -10.13 -2.66
C PRO A 174 9.03 -10.40 -4.17
N LYS A 175 7.94 -9.93 -4.79
CA LYS A 175 7.69 -10.09 -6.24
C LYS A 175 7.41 -8.75 -6.89
N ALA A 176 7.88 -8.57 -8.13
CA ALA A 176 7.62 -7.35 -8.89
C ALA A 176 6.12 -7.01 -8.97
N ASP A 177 5.25 -8.03 -9.04
CA ASP A 177 3.81 -7.86 -8.91
C ASP A 177 3.23 -9.05 -8.11
N HIS A 178 2.45 -8.76 -7.06
CA HIS A 178 1.76 -9.77 -6.25
C HIS A 178 0.31 -9.98 -6.67
N ALA A 179 -0.29 -9.03 -7.41
CA ALA A 179 -1.69 -9.12 -7.77
C ALA A 179 -1.87 -10.07 -8.96
N VAL A 180 -2.85 -10.96 -8.87
CA VAL A 180 -3.18 -11.89 -9.96
C VAL A 180 -3.98 -11.21 -11.07
N ARG A 181 -4.69 -10.12 -10.74
CA ARG A 181 -5.48 -9.30 -11.66
C ARG A 181 -5.55 -7.84 -11.17
N ASN A 182 -5.80 -6.95 -12.13
CA ASN A 182 -6.14 -5.55 -11.88
C ASN A 182 -7.62 -5.32 -12.24
N ILE A 183 -8.31 -4.49 -11.47
CA ILE A 183 -9.61 -3.92 -11.77
C ILE A 183 -9.38 -2.44 -12.06
N ASP A 184 -9.80 -2.00 -13.25
CA ASP A 184 -9.83 -0.60 -13.66
C ASP A 184 -11.27 -0.08 -13.41
N PRO A 185 -11.47 1.15 -12.86
CA PRO A 185 -12.78 1.78 -12.71
C PRO A 185 -13.63 1.88 -13.98
#